data_AF-A0A7Y4T411-F1
#
_entry.id   AF-A0A7Y4T411-F1
#
_cell.length_a   1.000
_cell.length_b   1.000
_cell.length_c   1.000
_cell.angle_alpha   90.00
_cell.angle_beta   90.00
_cell.angle_gamma   90.00
#
_symmetry.space_group_name_H-M   'P 1'
#
loop_
_entity.id
_entity.type
_entity.pdbx_description
1 polymer ?
#
loop_
_entity_poly.entity_id
_entity_poly.type
_entity_poly.pdbx_seq_one_letter_code
_entity_poly.pdbx_strand_id
1 'polypeptide(L)'
;MSPACRRGYSSQALNWLLPWLLPEDPRARARRDRWLALLFGVLAIVLVARAAQKGGGVLRRNQQWGARFLAHEDPYYDPVHAQREHGPYPPSMAWVAAPLAALPMLPARILWAALQVGALVLLLRMLRRRTRELWPALEPHVPALYGLALLLVSRFLLRDTAGGGGNLIYAALALGGVELALRGREGLAGWPLALSLVLKP
;
A
#
# COMPACT_ATOMS: atom_id res chain seq x y z
N MET A 1 23.43 27.74 -31.97
CA MET A 1 22.80 27.16 -30.75
C MET A 1 23.70 27.49 -29.57
N SER A 2 23.21 28.27 -28.59
CA SER A 2 24.05 28.93 -27.59
C SER A 2 24.34 28.03 -26.37
N PRO A 3 25.60 27.87 -25.89
CA PRO A 3 25.97 26.96 -24.80
C PRO A 3 25.72 27.49 -23.38
N ALA A 4 25.06 28.63 -23.23
CA ALA A 4 25.07 29.41 -21.99
C ALA A 4 23.83 29.18 -21.12
N CYS A 5 23.71 28.01 -20.46
CA CYS A 5 22.94 27.90 -19.21
C CYS A 5 23.15 26.58 -18.43
N ARG A 6 24.39 26.13 -18.21
CA ARG A 6 24.66 25.13 -17.14
C ARG A 6 24.88 25.88 -15.82
N ARG A 7 23.81 26.41 -15.22
CA ARG A 7 23.90 26.92 -13.84
C ARG A 7 24.17 25.72 -12.91
N GLY A 8 25.39 25.66 -12.39
CA GLY A 8 25.86 24.68 -11.43
C GLY A 8 25.18 24.82 -10.07
N TYR A 9 23.90 24.46 -9.99
CA TYR A 9 23.21 24.29 -8.72
C TYR A 9 23.65 22.97 -8.07
N SER A 10 24.48 23.09 -7.03
CA SER A 10 24.49 22.23 -5.84
C SER A 10 24.76 20.72 -6.02
N SER A 11 25.90 20.35 -6.61
CA SER A 11 26.43 18.97 -6.49
C SER A 11 26.93 18.65 -5.08
N GLN A 12 27.32 19.66 -4.29
CA GLN A 12 27.87 19.45 -2.95
C GLN A 12 26.87 18.79 -2.00
N ALA A 13 25.59 19.16 -2.05
CA ALA A 13 24.59 18.62 -1.13
C ALA A 13 24.30 17.13 -1.36
N LEU A 14 24.25 16.72 -2.63
CA LEU A 14 24.07 15.32 -3.00
C LEU A 14 25.29 14.48 -2.64
N ASN A 15 26.50 15.04 -2.78
CA ASN A 15 27.75 14.34 -2.52
C ASN A 15 27.93 13.93 -1.05
N TRP A 16 27.35 14.65 -0.08
CA TRP A 16 27.42 14.25 1.34
C TRP A 16 26.31 13.28 1.76
N LEU A 17 25.13 13.32 1.13
CA LEU A 17 24.00 12.46 1.47
C LEU A 17 24.10 11.06 0.87
N LEU A 18 24.58 10.96 -0.38
CA LEU A 18 24.62 9.71 -1.13
C LEU A 18 25.41 8.60 -0.43
N PRO A 19 26.63 8.84 0.12
CA PRO A 19 27.40 7.79 0.79
C PRO A 19 26.70 7.22 2.04
N TRP A 20 25.91 8.04 2.72
CA TRP A 20 25.18 7.63 3.92
C TRP A 20 23.93 6.82 3.57
N LEU A 21 23.19 7.25 2.54
CA LEU A 21 21.98 6.58 2.09
C LEU A 21 22.29 5.28 1.31
N LEU A 22 23.35 5.33 0.49
CA LEU A 22 23.76 4.27 -0.43
C LEU A 22 25.20 3.82 -0.16
N PRO A 23 25.53 3.32 1.05
CA PRO A 23 26.90 2.91 1.35
C PRO A 23 27.34 1.74 0.47
N GLU A 24 28.59 1.78 0.01
CA GLU A 24 29.20 0.70 -0.78
C GLU A 24 29.68 -0.45 0.11
N ASP A 25 30.11 -0.15 1.35
CA ASP A 25 30.55 -1.13 2.32
C ASP A 25 29.40 -2.06 2.76
N PRO A 26 29.53 -3.40 2.60
CA PRO A 26 28.52 -4.36 3.02
C PRO A 26 28.13 -4.26 4.51
N ARG A 27 29.07 -3.93 5.41
CA ARG A 27 28.78 -3.85 6.86
C ARG A 27 27.94 -2.61 7.18
N ALA A 28 28.27 -1.46 6.59
CA ALA A 28 27.47 -0.25 6.67
C ALA A 28 26.06 -0.46 6.09
N ARG A 29 25.92 -1.14 4.93
CA ARG A 29 24.60 -1.51 4.36
C ARG A 29 23.78 -2.37 5.31
N ALA A 30 24.35 -3.45 5.86
CA ALA A 30 23.63 -4.32 6.79
C ALA A 30 23.19 -3.60 8.07
N ARG A 31 23.95 -2.60 8.52
CA ARG A 31 23.55 -1.74 9.64
C ARG A 31 22.40 -0.81 9.26
N ARG A 32 22.49 -0.12 8.11
CA ARG A 32 21.43 0.73 7.56
C ARG A 32 20.13 -0.06 7.43
N ASP A 33 20.17 -1.26 6.84
CA ASP A 33 18.97 -2.06 6.58
C ASP A 33 18.30 -2.55 7.86
N ARG A 34 19.09 -2.88 8.90
CA ARG A 34 18.54 -3.18 10.22
C ARG A 34 17.81 -1.99 10.83
N TRP A 35 18.40 -0.79 10.75
CA TRP A 35 17.75 0.43 11.23
C TRP A 35 16.50 0.78 10.43
N LEU A 36 16.53 0.66 9.10
CA LEU A 36 15.36 0.87 8.25
C LEU A 36 14.25 -0.14 8.53
N ALA A 37 14.59 -1.41 8.76
CA ALA A 37 13.63 -2.43 9.12
C ALA A 37 13.00 -2.17 10.50
N LEU A 38 13.79 -1.76 11.49
CA LEU A 38 13.29 -1.35 12.81
C LEU A 38 12.37 -0.14 12.70
N LEU A 39 12.80 0.89 11.98
CA LEU A 39 12.01 2.09 11.74
C LEU A 39 10.68 1.75 11.03
N PHE A 40 10.72 0.90 10.00
CA PHE A 40 9.52 0.42 9.32
C PHE A 40 8.58 -0.32 10.28
N GLY A 41 9.12 -1.20 11.13
CA GLY A 41 8.35 -1.93 12.14
C GLY A 41 7.64 -0.99 13.12
N VAL A 42 8.37 0.01 13.64
CA VAL A 42 7.79 1.04 14.53
C VAL A 42 6.71 1.85 13.81
N LEU A 43 6.98 2.32 12.59
CA LEU A 43 6.01 3.08 11.80
C LEU A 43 4.77 2.26 11.45
N ALA A 44 4.92 0.97 11.17
CA ALA A 44 3.81 0.06 10.93
C ALA A 44 2.91 -0.07 12.18
N ILE A 45 3.51 -0.24 13.37
CA ILE A 45 2.77 -0.28 14.63
C ILE A 45 2.02 1.04 14.86
N VAL A 46 2.69 2.18 14.69
CA VAL A 46 2.08 3.52 14.83
C VAL A 46 0.92 3.71 13.86
N LEU A 47 1.08 3.27 12.61
CA LEU A 47 0.07 3.37 11.57
C LEU A 47 -1.17 2.52 11.89
N VAL A 48 -0.99 1.29 12.38
CA VAL A 48 -2.08 0.42 12.83
C VAL A 48 -2.79 1.02 14.06
N ALA A 49 -2.03 1.46 15.07
CA ALA A 49 -2.58 2.08 16.27
C ALA A 49 -3.40 3.35 15.93
N ARG A 50 -2.89 4.19 15.04
CA ARG A 50 -3.60 5.38 14.55
C ARG A 50 -4.88 5.03 13.79
N ALA A 51 -4.84 3.99 12.95
CA ALA A 51 -6.02 3.53 12.23
C ALA A 51 -7.10 3.00 13.18
N ALA A 52 -6.69 2.30 14.24
CA ALA A 52 -7.56 1.74 15.28
C ALA A 52 -8.29 2.83 16.10
N GLN A 53 -7.65 3.97 16.36
CA GLN A 53 -8.23 5.08 17.14
C GLN A 53 -9.22 5.96 16.35
N LYS A 54 -9.33 5.79 15.03
CA LYS A 54 -10.20 6.61 14.20
C LYS A 54 -11.66 6.17 14.35
N GLY A 55 -12.55 7.08 14.79
CA GLY A 55 -13.97 6.73 15.01
C GLY A 55 -14.75 6.40 13.72
N GLY A 56 -14.59 7.18 12.66
CA GLY A 56 -15.36 7.05 11.40
C GLY A 56 -14.50 6.74 10.17
N GLY A 57 -15.10 6.77 8.98
CA GLY A 57 -14.41 6.61 7.71
C GLY A 57 -15.01 5.55 6.80
N VAL A 58 -14.26 5.23 5.73
CA VAL A 58 -14.68 4.32 4.66
C VAL A 58 -14.92 2.92 5.20
N LEU A 59 -14.12 2.45 6.15
CA LEU A 59 -14.31 1.10 6.72
C LEU A 59 -15.66 0.91 7.40
N ARG A 60 -16.17 1.93 8.12
CA ARG A 60 -17.51 1.85 8.75
C ARG A 60 -18.59 1.70 7.69
N ARG A 61 -18.50 2.49 6.61
CA ARG A 61 -19.40 2.39 5.48
C ARG A 61 -19.33 1.00 4.85
N ASN A 62 -18.12 0.48 4.64
CA ASN A 62 -17.94 -0.88 4.12
C ASN A 62 -18.58 -1.92 5.06
N GLN A 63 -18.41 -1.83 6.38
CA GLN A 63 -19.07 -2.77 7.30
C GLN A 63 -20.59 -2.69 7.24
N GLN A 64 -21.18 -1.49 7.17
CA GLN A 64 -22.62 -1.33 6.98
C GLN A 64 -23.07 -1.95 5.65
N TRP A 65 -22.26 -1.75 4.61
CA TRP A 65 -22.52 -2.28 3.28
C TRP A 65 -22.49 -3.81 3.25
N GLY A 66 -21.49 -4.41 3.90
CA GLY A 66 -21.38 -5.86 4.09
C GLY A 66 -22.48 -6.43 4.98
N ALA A 67 -22.91 -5.72 6.02
CA ALA A 67 -24.00 -6.14 6.89
C ALA A 67 -25.34 -6.25 6.12
N ARG A 68 -25.66 -5.26 5.29
CA ARG A 68 -26.84 -5.28 4.41
C ARG A 68 -26.78 -6.45 3.42
N PHE A 69 -25.62 -6.67 2.82
CA PHE A 69 -25.41 -7.81 1.92
C PHE A 69 -25.66 -9.14 2.63
N LEU A 70 -25.15 -9.32 3.85
CA LEU A 70 -25.42 -10.51 4.66
C LEU A 70 -26.90 -10.65 5.03
N ALA A 71 -27.60 -9.54 5.26
CA ALA A 71 -29.04 -9.50 5.51
C ALA A 71 -29.92 -9.64 4.24
N HIS A 72 -29.31 -9.80 3.06
CA HIS A 72 -29.99 -9.90 1.77
C HIS A 72 -30.76 -8.61 1.38
N GLU A 73 -30.29 -7.46 1.88
CA GLU A 73 -30.82 -6.13 1.56
C GLU A 73 -30.01 -5.48 0.42
N ASP A 74 -30.58 -4.50 -0.30
CA ASP A 74 -29.83 -3.72 -1.30
C ASP A 74 -28.69 -2.97 -0.59
N PRO A 75 -27.43 -3.34 -0.86
CA PRO A 75 -26.34 -2.82 -0.08
C PRO A 75 -26.13 -1.31 -0.43
N TYR A 76 -26.57 -0.84 -1.61
CA TYR A 76 -26.54 0.56 -2.02
C TYR A 76 -27.65 1.43 -1.44
N TYR A 77 -28.65 0.86 -0.75
CA TYR A 77 -29.71 1.65 -0.15
C TYR A 77 -29.22 2.32 1.13
N ASP A 78 -29.37 3.65 1.23
CA ASP A 78 -29.15 4.39 2.45
C ASP A 78 -30.48 4.63 3.18
N PRO A 79 -30.71 3.95 4.32
CA PRO A 79 -31.94 4.08 5.06
C PRO A 79 -32.10 5.44 5.75
N VAL A 80 -31.01 6.21 5.93
CA VAL A 80 -31.07 7.53 6.59
C VAL A 80 -31.73 8.57 5.67
N HIS A 81 -31.37 8.56 4.38
CA HIS A 81 -31.89 9.50 3.40
C HIS A 81 -32.95 8.87 2.47
N ALA A 82 -33.33 7.62 2.70
CA ALA A 82 -34.31 6.86 1.92
C ALA A 82 -34.03 6.86 0.40
N GLN A 83 -32.76 6.75 0.02
CA GLN A 83 -32.32 6.79 -1.39
C GLN A 83 -31.19 5.80 -1.65
N ARG A 84 -30.97 5.46 -2.93
CA ARG A 84 -29.79 4.67 -3.33
C ARG A 84 -28.58 5.59 -3.42
N GLU A 85 -27.53 5.25 -2.68
CA GLU A 85 -26.24 5.91 -2.83
C GLU A 85 -25.50 5.36 -4.05
N HIS A 86 -24.97 6.26 -4.87
CA HIS A 86 -23.96 5.88 -5.85
C HIS A 86 -22.63 5.64 -5.10
N GLY A 87 -22.44 4.42 -4.61
CA GLY A 87 -21.20 4.00 -3.98
C GLY A 87 -20.06 4.00 -5.02
N PRO A 88 -18.84 4.47 -4.66
CA PRO A 88 -17.71 4.52 -5.59
C PRO A 88 -17.10 3.13 -5.89
N TYR A 89 -17.81 2.05 -5.54
CA TYR A 89 -17.32 0.68 -5.55
C TYR A 89 -18.35 -0.24 -6.23
N PRO A 90 -17.89 -1.30 -6.92
CA PRO A 90 -18.75 -2.29 -7.53
C PRO A 90 -19.43 -3.20 -6.48
N PRO A 91 -20.53 -3.91 -6.83
CA PRO A 91 -21.30 -4.72 -5.88
C PRO A 91 -20.48 -5.83 -5.22
N SER A 92 -19.50 -6.35 -5.94
CA SER A 92 -18.52 -7.33 -5.47
C SER A 92 -17.70 -6.90 -4.27
N MET A 93 -17.56 -5.60 -4.00
CA MET A 93 -16.92 -5.13 -2.77
C MET A 93 -17.66 -5.60 -1.51
N ALA A 94 -18.97 -5.88 -1.61
CA ALA A 94 -19.75 -6.44 -0.52
C ALA A 94 -19.20 -7.80 -0.03
N TRP A 95 -18.57 -8.58 -0.91
CA TRP A 95 -18.00 -9.89 -0.57
C TRP A 95 -16.77 -9.75 0.33
N VAL A 96 -15.96 -8.71 0.12
CA VAL A 96 -14.83 -8.37 0.99
C VAL A 96 -15.29 -7.66 2.25
N ALA A 97 -16.36 -6.87 2.16
CA ALA A 97 -16.91 -6.15 3.29
C ALA A 97 -17.68 -7.04 4.28
N ALA A 98 -18.33 -8.10 3.80
CA ALA A 98 -19.09 -9.06 4.61
C ALA A 98 -18.31 -9.65 5.80
N PRO A 99 -17.09 -10.23 5.63
CA PRO A 99 -16.33 -10.74 6.77
C PRO A 99 -15.92 -9.62 7.73
N LEU A 100 -15.72 -8.39 7.24
CA LEU A 100 -15.43 -7.25 8.10
C LEU A 100 -16.67 -6.82 8.89
N ALA A 101 -17.87 -6.92 8.32
CA ALA A 101 -19.12 -6.57 8.98
C ALA A 101 -19.43 -7.47 10.19
N ALA A 102 -18.95 -8.72 10.17
CA ALA A 102 -19.08 -9.65 11.29
C ALA A 102 -18.14 -9.32 12.47
N LEU A 103 -17.17 -8.40 12.30
CA LEU A 103 -16.21 -8.02 13.33
C LEU A 103 -16.62 -6.71 14.02
N PRO A 104 -16.35 -6.56 15.33
CA PRO A 104 -16.37 -5.25 15.96
C PRO A 104 -15.43 -4.27 15.24
N MET A 105 -15.74 -2.96 15.32
CA MET A 105 -15.01 -1.92 14.58
C MET A 105 -13.50 -1.94 14.82
N LEU A 106 -13.07 -2.11 16.07
CA LEU A 106 -11.66 -2.09 16.46
C LEU A 106 -10.85 -3.22 15.79
N PRO A 107 -11.19 -4.51 15.95
CA PRO A 107 -10.46 -5.59 15.26
C PRO A 107 -10.54 -5.47 13.74
N ALA A 108 -11.67 -5.02 13.17
CA ALA A 108 -11.77 -4.77 11.72
C ALA A 108 -10.74 -3.73 11.25
N ARG A 109 -10.55 -2.65 12.00
CA ARG A 109 -9.54 -1.61 11.70
C ARG A 109 -8.12 -2.14 11.79
N ILE A 110 -7.82 -2.88 12.85
CA ILE A 110 -6.50 -3.47 13.05
C ILE A 110 -6.18 -4.42 11.90
N LEU A 111 -7.10 -5.33 11.58
CA LEU A 111 -6.95 -6.28 10.49
C LEU A 111 -6.75 -5.56 9.15
N TRP A 112 -7.58 -4.57 8.84
CA TRP A 112 -7.51 -3.85 7.57
C TRP A 112 -6.22 -3.03 7.43
N ALA A 113 -5.77 -2.37 8.49
CA ALA A 113 -4.50 -1.66 8.50
C ALA A 113 -3.31 -2.63 8.40
N ALA A 114 -3.38 -3.79 9.07
CA ALA A 114 -2.36 -4.84 8.97
C ALA A 114 -2.24 -5.40 7.54
N LEU A 115 -3.37 -5.57 6.83
CA LEU A 115 -3.36 -5.95 5.42
C LEU A 115 -2.65 -4.92 4.54
N GLN A 116 -2.82 -3.62 4.83
CA GLN A 116 -2.08 -2.56 4.14
C GLN A 116 -0.57 -2.59 4.43
N VAL A 117 -0.16 -2.87 5.67
CA VAL A 117 1.25 -3.11 6.00
C VAL A 117 1.79 -4.34 5.25
N GLY A 118 1.00 -5.42 5.18
CA GLY A 118 1.33 -6.60 4.38
C GLY A 118 1.52 -6.28 2.90
N ALA A 119 0.66 -5.43 2.33
CA ALA A 119 0.78 -4.93 0.96
C ALA A 119 2.09 -4.15 0.75
N LEU A 120 2.50 -3.29 1.69
CA LEU A 120 3.81 -2.61 1.62
C LEU A 120 4.98 -3.60 1.61
N VAL A 121 4.93 -4.64 2.43
CA VAL A 121 5.99 -5.67 2.46
C VAL A 121 6.01 -6.44 1.14
N LEU A 122 4.85 -6.77 0.58
CA LEU A 122 4.75 -7.44 -0.72
C LEU A 122 5.36 -6.56 -1.83
N LEU A 123 5.01 -5.27 -1.88
CA LEU A 123 5.57 -4.32 -2.85
C LEU A 123 7.10 -4.21 -2.72
N LEU A 124 7.64 -4.15 -1.51
CA LEU A 124 9.09 -4.17 -1.28
C LEU A 124 9.73 -5.46 -1.83
N ARG A 125 9.14 -6.62 -1.57
CA ARG A 125 9.65 -7.91 -2.08
C ARG A 125 9.63 -7.96 -3.61
N MET A 126 8.57 -7.43 -4.22
CA MET A 126 8.45 -7.37 -5.67
C MET A 126 9.47 -6.42 -6.30
N LEU A 127 9.60 -5.22 -5.74
CA LEU A 127 10.60 -4.24 -6.15
C LEU A 127 12.00 -4.82 -6.05
N ARG A 128 12.36 -5.40 -4.89
CA ARG A 128 13.68 -5.99 -4.67
C ARG A 128 14.01 -7.06 -5.70
N ARG A 129 13.05 -7.94 -6.01
CA ARG A 129 13.24 -8.96 -7.03
C ARG A 129 13.46 -8.34 -8.42
N ARG A 130 12.62 -7.39 -8.83
CA ARG A 130 12.75 -6.76 -10.16
C ARG A 130 14.04 -5.97 -10.29
N THR A 131 14.44 -5.27 -9.24
CA THR A 131 15.75 -4.61 -9.20
C THR A 131 16.87 -5.63 -9.31
N ARG A 132 16.79 -6.79 -8.65
CA ARG A 132 17.81 -7.85 -8.81
C ARG A 132 17.92 -8.35 -10.25
N GLU A 133 16.80 -8.47 -10.95
CA GLU A 133 16.75 -8.96 -12.34
C GLU A 133 17.24 -7.92 -13.35
N LEU A 134 16.82 -6.66 -13.19
CA LEU A 134 17.05 -5.60 -14.20
C LEU A 134 18.24 -4.69 -13.87
N TRP A 135 18.54 -4.47 -12.59
CA TRP A 135 19.58 -3.57 -12.09
C TRP A 135 20.29 -4.17 -10.86
N PRO A 136 21.02 -5.29 -11.01
CA PRO A 136 21.57 -6.03 -9.87
C PRO A 136 22.47 -5.17 -8.96
N ALA A 137 23.17 -4.19 -9.52
CA ALA A 137 23.99 -3.24 -8.75
C ALA A 137 23.17 -2.39 -7.75
N LEU A 138 21.88 -2.16 -8.01
CA LEU A 138 20.99 -1.38 -7.15
C LEU A 138 20.24 -2.24 -6.11
N GLU A 139 20.22 -3.57 -6.26
CA GLU A 139 19.49 -4.47 -5.36
C GLU A 139 19.82 -4.24 -3.87
N PRO A 140 21.10 -4.08 -3.47
CA PRO A 140 21.46 -3.86 -2.07
C PRO A 140 20.95 -2.52 -1.52
N HIS A 141 20.46 -1.62 -2.37
CA HIS A 141 20.02 -0.28 -2.02
C HIS A 141 18.50 -0.12 -2.05
N VAL A 142 17.76 -1.15 -2.47
CA VAL A 142 16.30 -1.13 -2.57
C VAL A 142 15.61 -0.72 -1.27
N PRO A 143 15.99 -1.19 -0.07
CA PRO A 143 15.33 -0.77 1.17
C PRO A 143 15.38 0.76 1.39
N ALA A 144 16.50 1.39 1.07
CA ALA A 144 16.67 2.84 1.22
C ALA A 144 15.86 3.62 0.18
N LEU A 145 15.90 3.19 -1.08
CA LEU A 145 15.10 3.77 -2.17
C LEU A 145 13.60 3.63 -1.90
N TYR A 146 13.18 2.47 -1.40
CA TYR A 146 11.80 2.22 -1.00
C TYR A 146 11.38 3.11 0.17
N GLY A 147 12.23 3.25 1.19
CA GLY A 147 11.99 4.16 2.31
C GLY A 147 11.79 5.62 1.86
N LEU A 148 12.61 6.10 0.93
CA LEU A 148 12.43 7.43 0.33
C LEU A 148 11.11 7.54 -0.44
N ALA A 149 10.76 6.55 -1.25
CA ALA A 149 9.48 6.52 -1.96
C ALA A 149 8.31 6.59 -0.96
N LEU A 150 8.35 5.82 0.12
CA LEU A 150 7.34 5.86 1.19
C LEU A 150 7.27 7.23 1.87
N LEU A 151 8.40 7.90 2.08
CA LEU A 151 8.42 9.25 2.65
C LEU A 151 7.68 10.23 1.73
N LEU A 152 7.92 10.16 0.43
CA LEU A 152 7.27 11.02 -0.57
C LEU A 152 5.75 10.79 -0.64
N VAL A 153 5.29 9.54 -0.49
CA VAL A 153 3.86 9.20 -0.51
C VAL A 153 3.21 9.12 0.88
N SER A 154 3.94 9.45 1.94
CA SER A 154 3.54 9.24 3.33
C SER A 154 2.20 9.88 3.68
N ARG A 155 1.95 11.11 3.21
CA ARG A 155 0.68 11.82 3.41
C ARG A 155 -0.52 11.01 2.90
N PHE A 156 -0.38 10.38 1.73
CA PHE A 156 -1.44 9.57 1.12
C PHE A 156 -1.61 8.25 1.86
N LEU A 157 -0.51 7.57 2.20
CA LEU A 157 -0.54 6.32 2.97
C LEU A 157 -1.22 6.50 4.33
N LEU A 158 -0.87 7.56 5.06
CA LEU A 158 -1.46 7.88 6.36
C LEU A 158 -2.95 8.19 6.24
N ARG A 159 -3.36 8.96 5.22
CA ARG A 159 -4.77 9.29 4.98
C ARG A 159 -5.58 8.04 4.61
N ASP A 160 -5.08 7.23 3.67
CA ASP A 160 -5.76 6.03 3.19
C ASP A 160 -5.92 5.01 4.32
N THR A 161 -4.83 4.69 5.03
CA THR A 161 -4.87 3.71 6.12
C THR A 161 -5.79 4.15 7.24
N ALA A 162 -5.64 5.38 7.75
CA ALA A 162 -6.45 5.85 8.87
C ALA A 162 -7.94 5.99 8.51
N GLY A 163 -8.24 6.27 7.24
CA GLY A 163 -9.60 6.33 6.72
C GLY A 163 -10.25 4.97 6.51
N GLY A 164 -9.48 3.87 6.53
CA GLY A 164 -9.95 2.55 6.16
C GLY A 164 -10.08 2.37 4.64
N GLY A 165 -9.34 3.15 3.85
CA GLY A 165 -9.22 2.95 2.41
C GLY A 165 -8.48 1.65 2.09
N GLY A 166 -8.68 1.12 0.89
CA GLY A 166 -8.08 -0.15 0.43
C GLY A 166 -7.12 0.03 -0.74
N ASN A 167 -6.78 1.26 -1.13
CA ASN A 167 -6.11 1.54 -2.40
C ASN A 167 -4.76 0.84 -2.50
N LEU A 168 -4.02 0.78 -1.39
CA LEU A 168 -2.73 0.12 -1.32
C LEU A 168 -2.82 -1.41 -1.50
N ILE A 169 -3.88 -2.03 -0.98
CA ILE A 169 -4.13 -3.46 -1.13
C ILE A 169 -4.44 -3.75 -2.62
N TYR A 170 -5.30 -2.95 -3.24
CA TYR A 170 -5.66 -3.12 -4.64
C TYR A 170 -4.45 -2.92 -5.56
N ALA A 171 -3.63 -1.89 -5.33
CA ALA A 171 -2.39 -1.69 -6.06
C ALA A 171 -1.43 -2.88 -5.93
N ALA A 172 -1.29 -3.45 -4.73
CA ALA A 172 -0.45 -4.63 -4.51
C ALA A 172 -1.00 -5.89 -5.20
N LEU A 173 -2.32 -6.07 -5.25
CA LEU A 173 -2.96 -7.15 -6.01
C LEU A 173 -2.72 -6.99 -7.52
N ALA A 174 -3.00 -5.80 -8.08
CA ALA A 174 -2.78 -5.53 -9.50
C ALA A 174 -1.33 -5.79 -9.91
N LEU A 175 -0.38 -5.20 -9.19
CA LEU A 175 1.05 -5.40 -9.45
C LEU A 175 1.44 -6.86 -9.23
N GLY A 176 0.90 -7.53 -8.21
CA GLY A 176 1.17 -8.93 -7.92
C GLY A 176 0.75 -9.86 -9.05
N GLY A 177 -0.35 -9.55 -9.72
CA GLY A 177 -0.78 -10.27 -10.92
C GLY A 177 0.10 -9.99 -12.14
N VAL A 178 0.43 -8.72 -12.42
CA VAL A 178 1.41 -8.36 -13.46
C VAL A 178 2.72 -9.12 -13.25
N GLU A 179 3.17 -9.18 -12.00
CA GLU A 179 4.38 -9.88 -11.64
C GLU A 179 4.34 -11.39 -11.91
N LEU A 180 3.23 -12.05 -11.59
CA LEU A 180 3.03 -13.46 -11.89
C LEU A 180 2.98 -13.71 -13.40
N ALA A 181 2.32 -12.84 -14.16
CA ALA A 181 2.24 -12.93 -15.62
C ALA A 181 3.64 -12.84 -16.24
N LEU A 182 4.43 -11.84 -15.83
CA LEU A 182 5.82 -11.67 -16.26
C LEU A 182 6.76 -12.83 -15.85
N ARG A 183 6.29 -13.77 -15.03
CA ARG A 183 7.01 -15.01 -14.65
C ARG A 183 6.47 -16.24 -15.39
N GLY A 184 5.64 -16.05 -16.42
CA GLY A 184 4.97 -17.12 -17.15
C GLY A 184 3.88 -17.85 -16.35
N ARG A 185 3.41 -17.27 -15.23
CA ARG A 185 2.35 -17.85 -14.38
C ARG A 185 0.99 -17.20 -14.66
N GLU A 186 0.60 -17.15 -15.92
CA GLU A 186 -0.58 -16.42 -16.39
C GLU A 186 -1.89 -16.88 -15.71
N GLY A 187 -2.08 -18.19 -15.56
CA GLY A 187 -3.27 -18.73 -14.87
C GLY A 187 -3.38 -18.29 -13.41
N LEU A 188 -2.26 -18.11 -12.70
CA LEU A 188 -2.24 -17.58 -11.35
C LEU A 188 -2.31 -16.06 -11.30
N ALA A 189 -1.84 -15.37 -12.35
CA ALA A 189 -1.86 -13.92 -12.47
C ALA A 189 -3.28 -13.35 -12.59
N GLY A 190 -4.17 -14.10 -13.24
CA GLY A 190 -5.57 -13.71 -13.43
C GLY A 190 -6.29 -13.43 -12.11
N TRP A 191 -6.05 -14.23 -11.07
CA TRP A 191 -6.70 -14.09 -9.76
C TRP A 191 -6.48 -12.73 -9.08
N PRO A 192 -5.25 -12.30 -8.78
CA PRO A 192 -5.03 -11.00 -8.13
C PRO A 192 -5.38 -9.81 -9.04
N LEU A 193 -5.26 -9.92 -10.38
CA LEU A 193 -5.73 -8.89 -11.31
C LEU A 193 -7.25 -8.74 -11.25
N ALA A 194 -7.98 -9.86 -11.38
CA ALA A 194 -9.43 -9.88 -11.31
C ALA A 194 -9.91 -9.35 -9.96
N LEU A 195 -9.30 -9.80 -8.85
CA LEU A 195 -9.62 -9.27 -7.52
C LEU A 195 -9.38 -7.77 -7.42
N SER A 196 -8.29 -7.23 -7.98
CA SER A 196 -8.06 -5.78 -7.97
C SER A 196 -9.17 -5.03 -8.72
N LEU A 197 -9.50 -5.45 -9.94
CA LEU A 197 -10.50 -4.81 -10.80
C LEU A 197 -11.90 -4.89 -10.20
N VAL A 198 -12.24 -6.06 -9.66
CA VAL A 198 -13.55 -6.34 -9.06
C VAL A 198 -13.72 -5.62 -7.72
N LEU A 199 -12.65 -5.19 -7.04
CA LEU A 199 -12.77 -4.43 -5.80
C LEU A 199 -12.67 -2.92 -6.02
N LYS A 200 -11.96 -2.49 -7.07
CA LYS A 200 -11.84 -1.10 -7.46
C LYS A 200 -11.49 -0.99 -8.96
N PRO A 201 -12.45 -0.65 -9.82
CA PRO A 201 -12.20 -0.43 -11.24
C PRO A 201 -11.38 0.84 -11.48
#